data_AF-A0A2I1C116-F1
#
_entry.id   AF-A0A2I1C116-F1
#
_cell.length_a   1.000
_cell.length_b   1.000
_cell.length_c   1.000
_cell.angle_alpha   90.00
_cell.angle_beta   90.00
_cell.angle_gamma   90.00
#
_symmetry.space_group_name_H-M   'P 1'
#
loop_
_entity.id
_entity.type
_entity.pdbx_description
1 polymer ?
#
loop_
_entity_poly.entity_id
_entity_poly.type
_entity_poly.pdbx_seq_one_letter_code
_entity_poly.pdbx_strand_id
1 'polypeptide(L)'
;MPDYSITTDSMPTQRVPIVLDRPDDWWAWTGYIQTLAEQKRVWKYVDPDDQTIAVEKPVEPIMPQPAKPIDKMTSDERSAWQEISRHYDREERKYDKDANGLSVVWQAIQSTVSHNHWHIIKKRETVRQTLIKLRDKMKPDKMT
;
A
#
# COMPACT_ATOMS: atom_id res chain seq x y z
N MET A 1 23.77 16.75 54.42
CA MET A 1 24.09 16.41 53.02
C MET A 1 22.78 16.40 52.25
N PRO A 2 22.61 17.19 51.18
CA PRO A 2 21.42 17.10 50.35
C PRO A 2 21.59 16.01 49.30
N ASP A 3 20.54 15.20 49.18
CA ASP A 3 20.42 14.07 48.27
C ASP A 3 19.99 14.60 46.89
N TYR A 4 20.86 14.48 45.88
CA TYR A 4 20.55 14.92 44.51
C TYR A 4 19.91 13.74 43.76
N SER A 5 18.59 13.71 43.73
CA SER A 5 17.86 12.83 42.81
C SER A 5 18.02 13.34 41.37
N ILE A 6 18.90 12.71 40.60
CA ILE A 6 18.98 12.92 39.15
C ILE A 6 17.74 12.25 38.53
N THR A 7 16.71 13.03 38.25
CA THR A 7 15.60 12.58 37.41
C THR A 7 16.09 12.63 35.96
N THR A 8 16.41 11.48 35.39
CA THR A 8 16.70 11.36 33.95
C THR A 8 15.39 11.55 33.19
N ASP A 9 15.12 12.79 32.80
CA ASP A 9 14.02 13.13 31.91
C ASP A 9 14.28 12.47 30.54
N SER A 10 13.53 11.40 30.26
CA SER A 10 13.66 10.65 29.01
C SER A 10 13.03 11.47 27.91
N MET A 11 13.84 12.29 27.22
CA MET A 11 13.36 13.04 26.07
C MET A 11 12.81 12.06 25.01
N PRO A 12 11.57 12.25 24.52
CA PRO A 12 11.03 11.40 23.48
C PRO A 12 11.92 11.50 22.25
N THR A 13 12.46 10.37 21.81
CA THR A 13 13.26 10.29 20.58
C THR A 13 12.35 10.60 19.41
N GLN A 14 12.39 11.85 18.93
CA GLN A 14 11.67 12.26 17.73
C GLN A 14 12.28 11.48 16.55
N ARG A 15 11.58 10.43 16.09
CA ARG A 15 11.99 9.70 14.89
C ARG A 15 11.96 10.68 13.73
N VAL A 16 13.14 11.02 13.21
CA VAL A 16 13.25 11.81 11.98
C VAL A 16 12.48 11.04 10.89
N PRO A 17 11.48 11.64 10.24
CA PRO A 17 10.78 10.97 9.15
C PRO A 17 11.78 10.65 8.04
N ILE A 18 11.72 9.41 7.52
CA ILE A 18 12.55 9.02 6.38
C ILE A 18 12.03 9.78 5.16
N VAL A 19 12.82 10.71 4.63
CA VAL A 19 12.47 11.53 3.45
C VAL A 19 13.41 11.19 2.31
N LEU A 20 12.87 10.96 1.11
CA LEU A 20 13.63 10.83 -0.12
C LEU A 20 13.91 12.23 -0.68
N ASP A 21 15.09 12.78 -0.39
CA ASP A 21 15.55 14.07 -0.94
C ASP A 21 16.83 13.91 -1.79
N ARG A 22 17.69 12.96 -1.43
CA ARG A 22 18.97 12.70 -2.11
C ARG A 22 19.06 11.23 -2.50
N PRO A 23 19.92 10.88 -3.47
CA PRO A 23 20.08 9.49 -3.88
C PRO A 23 20.47 8.54 -2.74
N ASP A 24 21.26 8.99 -1.77
CA ASP A 24 21.68 8.18 -0.61
C ASP A 24 20.50 7.78 0.30
N ASP A 25 19.40 8.54 0.28
CA ASP A 25 18.19 8.24 1.04
C ASP A 25 17.42 7.03 0.46
N TRP A 26 17.72 6.66 -0.79
CA TRP A 26 16.99 5.65 -1.55
C TRP A 26 16.81 4.35 -0.78
N TRP A 27 17.87 3.82 -0.18
CA TRP A 27 17.85 2.51 0.46
C TRP A 27 16.98 2.49 1.73
N ALA A 28 17.11 3.51 2.57
CA ALA A 28 16.28 3.64 3.77
C ALA A 28 14.82 3.89 3.41
N TRP A 29 14.59 4.75 2.43
CA TRP A 29 13.25 5.12 1.97
C TRP A 29 12.52 3.96 1.29
N THR A 30 13.17 3.26 0.34
CA THR A 30 12.54 2.11 -0.33
C THR A 30 12.27 0.97 0.63
N GLY A 31 13.14 0.74 1.63
CA GLY A 31 12.92 -0.25 2.68
C GLY A 31 11.71 0.07 3.55
N TYR A 32 11.51 1.34 3.89
CA TYR A 32 10.31 1.82 4.58
C TYR A 32 9.03 1.56 3.76
N ILE A 33 9.04 1.95 2.47
CA ILE A 33 7.89 1.74 1.59
C ILE A 33 7.57 0.25 1.41
N GLN A 34 8.60 -0.58 1.19
CA GLN A 34 8.43 -2.03 1.08
C GLN A 34 7.82 -2.62 2.36
N THR A 35 8.38 -2.29 3.53
CA THR A 35 7.87 -2.76 4.82
C THR A 35 6.40 -2.39 5.01
N LEU A 36 6.02 -1.16 4.67
CA LEU A 36 4.64 -0.69 4.78
C LEU A 36 3.72 -1.47 3.83
N ALA A 37 4.14 -1.67 2.58
CA ALA A 37 3.38 -2.41 1.58
C ALA A 37 3.22 -3.90 1.95
N GLU A 38 4.24 -4.52 2.52
CA GLU A 38 4.18 -5.89 3.04
C GLU A 38 3.22 -6.00 4.23
N GLN A 39 3.25 -5.05 5.17
CA GLN A 39 2.29 -4.99 6.29
C GLN A 39 0.84 -4.84 5.80
N LYS A 40 0.63 -4.08 4.73
CA LYS A 40 -0.66 -3.94 4.07
C LYS A 40 -0.98 -5.08 3.10
N ARG A 41 -0.05 -6.02 2.88
CA ARG A 41 -0.16 -7.17 1.96
C ARG A 41 -0.37 -6.77 0.50
N VAL A 42 0.14 -5.61 0.11
CA VAL A 42 0.01 -5.06 -1.26
C VAL A 42 1.34 -5.01 -2.02
N TRP A 43 2.46 -5.51 -1.46
CA TRP A 43 3.75 -5.55 -2.15
C TRP A 43 3.69 -6.21 -3.54
N LYS A 44 2.90 -7.29 -3.65
CA LYS A 44 2.56 -7.99 -4.91
C LYS A 44 2.02 -7.12 -6.05
N TYR A 45 1.56 -5.90 -5.76
CA TYR A 45 1.06 -4.94 -6.75
C TYR A 45 2.07 -3.84 -7.07
N VAL A 46 3.06 -3.61 -6.21
CA VAL A 46 3.84 -2.36 -6.19
C VAL A 46 5.34 -2.54 -6.33
N ASP A 47 5.86 -3.77 -6.20
CA ASP A 47 7.29 -4.04 -6.35
C ASP A 47 7.81 -3.46 -7.69
N PRO A 48 8.71 -2.45 -7.65
CA PRO A 48 9.21 -1.83 -8.86
C PRO A 48 10.20 -2.72 -9.61
N ASP A 49 10.84 -3.66 -8.93
CA ASP A 49 11.90 -4.51 -9.49
C ASP A 49 11.35 -5.85 -10.02
N ASP A 50 10.14 -6.25 -9.61
CA ASP A 50 9.44 -7.40 -10.18
C ASP A 50 8.83 -7.09 -11.55
N GLN A 51 9.42 -7.64 -12.61
CA GLN A 51 8.96 -7.51 -14.00
C GLN A 51 7.76 -8.41 -14.34
N THR A 52 7.40 -9.34 -13.46
CA THR A 52 6.29 -10.30 -13.68
C THR A 52 4.93 -9.76 -13.25
N ILE A 53 4.90 -8.63 -12.53
CA ILE A 53 3.65 -7.97 -12.12
C ILE A 53 2.87 -7.49 -13.36
N ALA A 54 1.79 -8.19 -13.69
CA ALA A 54 0.87 -7.82 -14.76
C ALA A 54 -0.32 -6.97 -14.27
N VAL A 55 -0.63 -7.02 -12.97
CA VAL A 55 -1.78 -6.36 -12.35
C VAL A 55 -1.26 -5.46 -11.22
N GLU A 56 -1.40 -4.16 -11.37
CA GLU A 56 -0.86 -3.16 -10.42
C GLU A 56 -1.90 -2.62 -9.42
N LYS A 57 -3.14 -3.13 -9.48
CA LYS A 57 -4.24 -2.78 -8.58
C LYS A 57 -5.20 -3.96 -8.42
N PRO A 58 -5.89 -4.11 -7.28
CA PRO A 58 -6.89 -5.15 -7.13
C PRO A 58 -8.04 -4.95 -8.14
N VAL A 59 -8.64 -6.06 -8.56
CA VAL A 59 -9.79 -6.06 -9.46
C VAL A 59 -11.05 -6.05 -8.61
N GLU A 60 -11.94 -5.10 -8.88
CA GLU A 60 -13.22 -5.00 -8.19
C GLU A 60 -14.10 -6.21 -8.56
N PRO A 61 -14.66 -6.95 -7.58
CA PRO A 61 -15.53 -8.07 -7.87
C PRO A 61 -16.83 -7.59 -8.49
N ILE A 62 -17.38 -8.38 -9.40
CA ILE A 62 -18.66 -8.08 -10.03
C ILE A 62 -19.78 -8.64 -9.18
N MET A 63 -20.74 -7.79 -8.80
CA MET A 63 -21.93 -8.22 -8.06
C MET A 63 -22.67 -9.29 -8.87
N PRO A 64 -22.88 -10.50 -8.30
CA PRO A 64 -23.62 -11.53 -8.99
C PRO A 64 -25.08 -11.10 -9.18
N GLN A 65 -25.72 -11.59 -10.23
CA GLN A 65 -27.16 -11.40 -10.44
C GLN A 65 -27.91 -12.70 -10.14
N PRO A 66 -29.03 -12.63 -9.41
CA PRO A 66 -29.83 -13.82 -9.15
C PRO A 66 -30.48 -14.30 -10.45
N ALA A 67 -30.46 -15.62 -10.70
CA ALA A 67 -31.01 -16.20 -11.93
C ALA A 67 -32.53 -16.02 -12.08
N LYS A 68 -33.23 -15.74 -10.97
CA LYS A 68 -34.66 -15.45 -10.92
C LYS A 68 -35.00 -14.66 -9.64
N PRO A 69 -36.20 -14.07 -9.54
CA PRO A 69 -36.63 -13.39 -8.32
C PRO A 69 -36.54 -14.31 -7.08
N ILE A 70 -36.09 -13.76 -5.95
CA ILE A 70 -35.83 -14.52 -4.71
C ILE A 70 -37.09 -15.25 -4.21
N ASP A 71 -38.27 -14.66 -4.39
CA ASP A 71 -39.56 -15.26 -4.03
C ASP A 71 -39.91 -16.50 -4.87
N LYS A 72 -39.32 -16.64 -6.07
CA LYS A 72 -39.50 -17.78 -6.98
C LYS A 72 -38.41 -18.85 -6.85
N MET A 73 -37.47 -18.69 -5.93
CA MET A 73 -36.43 -19.67 -5.65
C MET A 73 -36.92 -20.77 -4.70
N THR A 74 -36.57 -22.02 -5.00
CA THR A 74 -36.67 -23.16 -4.07
C THR A 74 -35.71 -22.98 -2.89
N SER A 75 -35.85 -23.81 -1.87
CA SER A 75 -34.93 -23.79 -0.71
C SER A 75 -33.47 -23.99 -1.13
N ASP A 76 -33.22 -24.91 -2.06
CA ASP A 76 -31.87 -25.24 -2.52
C ASP A 76 -31.26 -24.09 -3.33
N GLU A 77 -32.05 -23.46 -4.20
CA GLU A 77 -31.60 -22.31 -5.00
C GLU A 77 -31.33 -21.09 -4.12
N ARG A 78 -32.15 -20.86 -3.08
CA ARG A 78 -31.87 -19.81 -2.09
C ARG A 78 -30.57 -20.08 -1.34
N SER A 79 -30.32 -21.33 -0.98
CA SER A 79 -29.10 -21.74 -0.28
C SER A 79 -27.86 -21.52 -1.17
N ALA A 80 -27.92 -21.93 -2.43
CA ALA A 80 -26.86 -21.66 -3.41
C ALA A 80 -26.62 -20.16 -3.63
N TRP A 81 -27.69 -19.37 -3.73
CA TRP A 81 -27.60 -17.91 -3.87
C TRP A 81 -26.94 -17.25 -2.64
N GLN A 82 -27.24 -17.72 -1.43
CA GLN A 82 -26.60 -17.24 -0.21
C GLN A 82 -25.10 -17.56 -0.21
N GLU A 83 -24.68 -18.72 -0.70
CA GLU A 83 -23.26 -19.07 -0.80
C GLU A 83 -22.52 -18.19 -1.81
N ILE A 84 -23.12 -17.93 -2.98
CA ILE A 84 -22.59 -17.01 -3.99
C ILE A 84 -22.46 -15.59 -3.42
N SER A 85 -23.49 -15.09 -2.75
CA SER A 85 -23.48 -13.76 -2.12
C SER A 85 -22.39 -13.68 -1.04
N ARG A 86 -22.26 -14.69 -0.18
CA ARG A 86 -21.18 -14.74 0.83
C ARG A 86 -19.79 -14.79 0.21
N HIS A 87 -19.63 -15.45 -0.94
CA HIS A 87 -18.37 -15.44 -1.67
C HIS A 87 -18.06 -14.05 -2.22
N TYR A 88 -19.03 -13.38 -2.86
CA TYR A 88 -18.90 -11.99 -3.30
C TYR A 88 -18.49 -11.07 -2.16
N ASP A 89 -19.19 -11.10 -1.02
CA ASP A 89 -18.88 -10.24 0.13
C ASP A 89 -17.46 -10.47 0.68
N ARG A 90 -16.88 -11.68 0.50
CA ARG A 90 -15.49 -11.96 0.90
C ARG A 90 -14.50 -11.35 -0.06
N GLU A 91 -14.74 -11.47 -1.36
CA GLU A 91 -13.89 -10.87 -2.39
C GLU A 91 -13.98 -9.34 -2.37
N GLU A 92 -15.16 -8.76 -2.11
CA GLU A 92 -15.35 -7.30 -1.96
C GLU A 92 -14.54 -6.76 -0.77
N ARG A 93 -14.64 -7.41 0.41
CA ARG A 93 -13.82 -7.05 1.57
C ARG A 93 -12.32 -7.15 1.30
N LYS A 94 -11.89 -8.12 0.51
CA LYS A 94 -10.48 -8.29 0.13
C LYS A 94 -10.04 -7.19 -0.85
N TYR A 95 -10.88 -6.88 -1.83
CA TYR A 95 -10.67 -5.76 -2.74
C TYR A 95 -10.52 -4.44 -1.97
N ASP A 96 -11.46 -4.12 -1.08
CA ASP A 96 -11.43 -2.90 -0.27
C ASP A 96 -10.17 -2.82 0.59
N LYS A 97 -9.77 -3.95 1.20
CA LYS A 97 -8.56 -4.02 2.01
C LYS A 97 -7.31 -3.73 1.20
N ASP A 98 -7.18 -4.35 0.02
CA ASP A 98 -6.03 -4.16 -0.86
C ASP A 98 -6.03 -2.73 -1.45
N ALA A 99 -7.19 -2.18 -1.84
CA ALA A 99 -7.33 -0.83 -2.34
C ALA A 99 -6.96 0.22 -1.27
N ASN A 100 -7.43 0.03 -0.03
CA ASN A 100 -7.03 0.86 1.10
C ASN A 100 -5.53 0.72 1.41
N GLY A 101 -4.99 -0.49 1.32
CA GLY A 101 -3.55 -0.74 1.47
C GLY A 101 -2.71 0.06 0.47
N LEU A 102 -3.10 0.06 -0.81
CA LEU A 102 -2.45 0.86 -1.84
C LEU A 102 -2.58 2.36 -1.58
N SER A 103 -3.74 2.83 -1.12
CA SER A 103 -3.94 4.24 -0.75
C SER A 103 -3.01 4.68 0.39
N VAL A 104 -2.81 3.83 1.40
CA VAL A 104 -1.87 4.11 2.50
C VAL A 104 -0.43 4.20 1.99
N VAL A 105 0.00 3.27 1.12
CA VAL A 105 1.34 3.32 0.52
C VAL A 105 1.51 4.58 -0.32
N TRP A 106 0.50 4.94 -1.10
CA TRP A 106 0.49 6.18 -1.88
C TRP A 106 0.66 7.42 -1.01
N GLN A 107 -0.10 7.54 0.08
CA GLN A 107 0.03 8.65 1.03
C GLN A 107 1.42 8.71 1.67
N ALA A 108 1.99 7.55 2.01
CA ALA A 108 3.36 7.47 2.52
C ALA A 108 4.36 8.02 1.49
N ILE A 109 4.26 7.61 0.22
CA ILE A 109 5.11 8.16 -0.86
C ILE A 109 4.94 9.69 -0.95
N GLN A 110 3.71 10.18 -1.04
CA GLN A 110 3.46 11.62 -1.18
C GLN A 110 3.99 12.47 0.00
N SER A 111 3.96 11.91 1.21
CA SER A 111 4.41 12.61 2.43
C SER A 111 5.90 12.46 2.71
N THR A 112 6.57 11.50 2.10
CA THR A 112 7.99 11.19 2.35
C THR A 112 8.89 11.41 1.15
N VAL A 113 8.36 11.79 -0.01
CA VAL A 113 9.16 12.32 -1.12
C VAL A 113 9.31 13.83 -0.94
N SER A 114 10.56 14.31 -0.96
CA SER A 114 10.86 15.75 -0.89
C SER A 114 10.13 16.52 -1.98
N HIS A 115 9.70 17.74 -1.67
CA HIS A 115 8.98 18.61 -2.60
C HIS A 115 9.79 18.88 -3.89
N ASN A 116 11.12 18.85 -3.81
CA ASN A 116 12.02 18.98 -4.96
C ASN A 116 11.75 17.93 -6.06
N HIS A 117 11.25 16.75 -5.66
CA HIS A 117 11.04 15.59 -6.53
C HIS A 117 9.58 15.37 -6.92
N TRP A 118 8.67 16.27 -6.53
CA TRP A 118 7.25 16.14 -6.85
C TRP A 118 6.96 16.14 -8.35
N HIS A 119 7.85 16.71 -9.16
CA HIS A 119 7.76 16.67 -10.62
C HIS A 119 7.84 15.23 -11.20
N ILE A 120 8.36 14.26 -10.43
CA ILE A 120 8.41 12.84 -10.80
C ILE A 120 7.03 12.17 -10.63
N ILE A 121 6.25 12.63 -9.64
CA ILE A 121 4.96 12.05 -9.24
C ILE A 121 3.83 12.61 -10.11
N LYS A 122 3.09 11.76 -10.83
CA LYS A 122 1.94 12.20 -11.66
C LYS A 122 0.60 11.70 -11.11
N LYS A 123 -0.45 12.51 -11.26
CA LYS A 123 -1.80 12.28 -10.70
C LYS A 123 -2.53 11.02 -11.20
N ARG A 124 -2.13 10.39 -12.31
CA ARG A 124 -2.85 9.26 -12.94
C ARG A 124 -2.04 7.96 -12.94
N GLU A 125 -1.03 7.87 -12.11
CA GLU A 125 -0.13 6.72 -12.07
C GLU A 125 -0.45 5.80 -10.92
N THR A 126 -0.18 4.51 -11.13
CA THR A 126 -0.23 3.54 -10.05
C THR A 126 0.91 3.79 -9.07
N VAL A 127 0.80 3.21 -7.88
CA VAL A 127 1.89 3.20 -6.89
C VAL A 127 3.16 2.60 -7.49
N ARG A 128 3.04 1.48 -8.22
CA ARG A 128 4.16 0.82 -8.88
C ARG A 128 4.85 1.72 -9.91
N GLN A 129 4.07 2.35 -10.79
CA GLN A 129 4.60 3.26 -11.81
C GLN A 129 5.37 4.44 -11.18
N THR A 130 4.85 4.95 -10.07
CA THR A 130 5.52 6.02 -9.31
C THR A 130 6.83 5.51 -8.72
N LEU A 131 6.84 4.32 -8.11
CA LEU A 131 8.04 3.71 -7.53
C LEU A 131 9.11 3.41 -8.57
N ILE A 132 8.72 2.92 -9.75
CA ILE A 132 9.65 2.69 -10.88
C ILE A 132 10.34 3.99 -11.26
N LYS A 133 9.59 5.10 -11.40
CA LYS A 133 10.19 6.38 -11.76
C LYS A 133 11.08 6.97 -10.69
N LEU A 134 10.67 6.86 -9.42
CA LEU A 134 11.50 7.29 -8.30
C LEU A 134 12.79 6.46 -8.27
N ARG A 135 12.71 5.14 -8.49
CA ARG A 135 13.88 4.27 -8.62
C ARG A 135 14.79 4.74 -9.75
N ASP A 136 14.25 4.90 -10.94
CA ASP A 136 15.03 5.25 -12.14
C ASP A 136 15.69 6.64 -12.05
N LYS A 137 15.24 7.51 -11.13
CA LYS A 137 15.78 8.86 -10.93
C LYS A 137 16.63 9.03 -9.67
N MET A 138 16.33 8.26 -8.62
CA MET A 138 16.88 8.48 -7.28
C MET A 138 17.75 7.34 -6.80
N LYS A 139 17.65 6.14 -7.35
CA LYS A 139 18.53 5.02 -6.98
C LYS A 139 19.94 5.34 -7.46
N PRO A 140 20.96 5.38 -6.57
CA PRO A 140 22.34 5.56 -7.01
C PRO A 140 22.74 4.40 -7.92
N ASP A 141 23.38 4.72 -9.04
CA ASP A 141 24.17 3.73 -9.77
C ASP A 141 25.31 3.30 -8.86
N LYS A 142 25.52 1.99 -8.70
CA LYS A 142 26.72 1.49 -8.00
C LYS A 142 27.95 1.83 -8.83
N MET A 143 28.45 3.05 -8.72
CA MET A 143 29.76 3.50 -9.18
C MET A 143 30.31 4.55 -8.20
N THR A 144 30.77 4.08 -7.05
CA THR A 144 32.02 4.53 -6.41
C THR A 144 32.43 3.56 -5.32
#